data_AF-A4SGF5-F1
#
_entry.id   AF-A4SGF5-F1
#
_cell.length_a   1.000
_cell.length_b   1.000
_cell.length_c   1.000
_cell.angle_alpha   90.00
_cell.angle_beta   90.00
_cell.angle_gamma   90.00
#
_symmetry.space_group_name_H-M   'P 1'
#
loop_
_entity.id
_entity.type
_entity.pdbx_description
1 polymer ?
#
loop_
_entity_poly.entity_id
_entity_poly.type
_entity_poly.pdbx_seq_one_letter_code
_entity_poly.pdbx_strand_id
1 'polypeptide(L)'
;MPVKPIDLNKLRSAHSNLYETVVAISKKAKRIHEEERVELEEKLLPYKEMIRNPSSESESDRVFPEQIAISLEYETREKASHRAVAEFFDHKYDYILEKAAEPKAAKAGTDDEADGN
;
A
#
# COMPACT_ATOMS: atom_id res chain seq x y z
N MET A 1 -4.63 -9.53 18.46
CA MET A 1 -3.54 -9.38 17.47
C MET A 1 -2.23 -9.40 18.24
N PRO A 2 -1.43 -10.48 18.17
CA PRO A 2 -0.12 -10.50 18.83
C PRO A 2 0.81 -9.50 18.13
N VAL A 3 1.56 -8.72 18.92
CA VAL A 3 2.56 -7.79 18.40
C VAL A 3 3.91 -8.50 18.38
N LYS A 4 4.57 -8.53 17.22
CA LYS A 4 5.93 -9.06 17.09
C LYS A 4 6.93 -7.91 17.32
N PRO A 5 7.69 -7.90 18.43
CA PRO A 5 8.64 -6.82 18.68
C PRO A 5 9.76 -6.85 17.64
N ILE A 6 10.20 -5.67 17.23
CA ILE A 6 11.27 -5.47 16.25
C ILE A 6 12.49 -4.91 16.97
N ASP A 7 13.67 -5.44 16.66
CA ASP A 7 14.93 -4.92 17.19
C ASP A 7 15.32 -3.62 16.48
N LEU A 8 15.22 -2.51 17.20
CA LEU A 8 15.52 -1.18 16.69
C LEU A 8 17.00 -0.96 16.38
N ASN A 9 17.90 -1.72 17.00
CA ASN A 9 19.34 -1.58 16.74
C ASN A 9 19.68 -2.04 15.32
N LYS A 10 18.99 -3.06 14.82
CA LYS A 10 19.13 -3.55 13.44
C LYS A 10 18.62 -2.55 12.40
N LEU A 11 17.56 -1.80 12.73
CA LEU A 11 17.07 -0.73 11.85
C LEU A 11 18.06 0.45 11.80
N ARG A 12 18.62 0.82 12.95
CA ARG A 12 19.64 1.87 13.06
C ARG A 12 20.96 1.55 12.35
N SER A 13 21.30 0.27 12.18
CA SER A 13 22.49 -0.09 11.40
C SER A 13 22.32 0.09 9.90
N ALA A 14 21.08 0.13 9.39
CA ALA A 14 20.81 0.31 7.96
C ALA A 14 20.86 1.79 7.56
N HIS A 15 20.25 2.68 8.36
CA HIS A 15 20.15 4.11 8.06
C HIS A 15 20.37 4.97 9.30
N SER A 16 20.83 6.21 9.08
CA SER A 16 21.11 7.18 10.14
C SER A 16 19.85 7.60 10.91
N ASN A 17 18.71 7.66 10.23
CA ASN A 17 17.43 8.09 10.81
C ASN A 17 16.40 6.95 10.85
N LEU A 18 16.08 6.51 12.06
CA LEU A 18 15.08 5.47 12.30
C LEU A 18 13.68 5.85 11.79
N TYR A 19 13.28 7.12 11.91
CA TYR A 19 11.93 7.55 11.54
C TYR A 19 11.69 7.48 10.03
N GLU A 20 12.71 7.81 9.23
CA GLU A 20 12.65 7.67 7.78
C GLU A 20 12.46 6.22 7.38
N THR A 21 13.18 5.31 8.03
CA THR A 21 13.03 3.87 7.82
C THR A 21 11.63 3.39 8.16
N VAL A 22 11.05 3.86 9.27
CA VAL A 22 9.66 3.53 9.66
C VAL A 22 8.65 4.02 8.62
N VAL A 23 8.85 5.24 8.10
CA VAL A 23 7.98 5.79 7.04
C VAL A 23 8.10 4.97 5.76
N ALA A 24 9.32 4.58 5.36
CA ALA A 24 9.56 3.74 4.20
C ALA A 24 8.88 2.36 4.32
N ILE A 25 9.04 1.69 5.48
CA ILE A 25 8.35 0.42 5.79
C ILE A 25 6.83 0.60 5.73
N SER A 26 6.30 1.69 6.28
CA SER A 26 4.85 1.96 6.26
C SER A 26 4.32 2.15 4.85
N LYS A 27 5.05 2.89 3.99
CA LYS A 27 4.70 3.04 2.57
C LYS A 27 4.72 1.70 1.84
N LYS A 28 5.72 0.87 2.10
CA LYS A 28 5.82 -0.47 1.51
C LYS A 28 4.69 -1.39 1.97
N ALA A 29 4.35 -1.38 3.26
CA ALA A 29 3.22 -2.13 3.79
C ALA A 29 1.90 -1.72 3.12
N LYS A 30 1.67 -0.43 2.92
CA LYS A 30 0.49 0.07 2.19
C LYS A 30 0.45 -0.45 0.76
N ARG A 31 1.59 -0.44 0.06
CA ARG A 31 1.69 -0.97 -1.30
C ARG A 31 1.37 -2.46 -1.37
N ILE A 32 1.96 -3.26 -0.48
CA ILE A 32 1.68 -4.70 -0.37
C ILE A 32 0.18 -4.95 -0.17
N HIS A 33 -0.44 -4.22 0.78
CA HIS A 33 -1.85 -4.37 1.07
C HIS A 33 -2.73 -4.01 -0.14
N GLU A 34 -2.38 -2.96 -0.88
CA GLU A 34 -3.13 -2.56 -2.07
C GLU A 34 -3.01 -3.61 -3.19
N GLU A 35 -1.80 -4.15 -3.41
CA GLU A 35 -1.56 -5.25 -4.34
C GLU A 35 -2.39 -6.50 -3.96
N GLU A 36 -2.42 -6.88 -2.67
CA GLU A 36 -3.25 -8.00 -2.18
C GLU A 36 -4.75 -7.73 -2.33
N ARG A 37 -5.20 -6.51 -2.09
CA ARG A 37 -6.61 -6.11 -2.26
C ARG A 37 -7.05 -6.28 -3.71
N VAL A 38 -6.23 -5.81 -4.65
CA VAL A 38 -6.51 -5.94 -6.08
C VAL A 38 -6.52 -7.42 -6.49
N GLU A 39 -5.52 -8.20 -6.09
CA GLU A 39 -5.45 -9.65 -6.38
C GLU A 39 -6.69 -10.39 -5.85
N LEU A 40 -7.13 -10.07 -4.62
CA LEU A 40 -8.33 -10.65 -4.02
C LEU A 40 -9.58 -10.25 -4.80
N GLU A 41 -9.71 -8.98 -5.19
CA GLU A 41 -10.86 -8.50 -5.96
C GLU A 41 -10.97 -9.17 -7.32
N GLU A 42 -9.85 -9.38 -8.01
CA GLU A 42 -9.80 -10.11 -9.28
C GLU A 42 -10.22 -11.58 -9.10
N LYS A 43 -9.70 -12.26 -8.07
CA LYS A 43 -10.09 -13.67 -7.79
C LYS A 43 -11.55 -13.82 -7.40
N LEU A 44 -12.13 -12.82 -6.75
CA LEU A 44 -13.54 -12.83 -6.35
C LEU A 44 -14.49 -12.37 -7.46
N LEU A 45 -13.98 -11.80 -8.56
CA LEU A 45 -14.78 -11.24 -9.64
C LEU A 45 -15.74 -12.25 -10.29
N PRO A 46 -15.33 -13.49 -10.62
CA PRO A 46 -16.22 -14.47 -11.25
C PRO A 46 -17.44 -14.81 -10.38
N TYR A 47 -17.25 -14.91 -9.06
CA TYR A 47 -18.33 -15.21 -8.12
C TYR A 47 -19.29 -14.03 -7.98
N LYS A 48 -18.76 -12.80 -7.99
CA LYS A 48 -19.60 -11.58 -8.01
C LYS A 48 -20.43 -11.48 -9.28
N GLU A 49 -19.88 -11.86 -10.43
CA GLU A 49 -20.62 -11.87 -11.71
C GLU A 49 -21.72 -12.93 -11.73
N MET A 50 -21.45 -14.13 -11.20
CA MET A 50 -22.46 -15.20 -11.05
C MET A 50 -23.64 -14.77 -10.17
N ILE A 51 -23.37 -14.03 -9.08
CA ILE A 51 -24.43 -13.49 -8.21
C ILE A 51 -25.19 -12.35 -8.92
N ARG A 52 -24.52 -11.53 -9.73
CA ARG A 52 -25.12 -10.38 -10.41
C ARG A 52 -26.00 -10.76 -11.61
N ASN A 53 -25.66 -11.81 -12.34
CA ASN A 53 -26.46 -12.35 -13.44
C ASN A 53 -26.75 -13.84 -13.21
N PRO A 54 -27.57 -14.16 -12.20
CA PRO A 54 -27.84 -15.53 -11.82
C PRO A 54 -28.72 -16.21 -12.89
N SER A 55 -28.46 -17.49 -13.18
CA SER A 55 -29.30 -18.24 -14.14
C SER A 55 -30.64 -18.68 -13.51
N SER A 56 -30.76 -18.57 -12.18
CA SER A 56 -31.94 -18.88 -11.38
C SER A 56 -31.95 -18.03 -10.10
N GLU A 57 -33.12 -17.68 -9.57
CA GLU A 57 -33.25 -16.99 -8.27
C GLU A 57 -32.55 -17.75 -7.13
N SER A 58 -32.42 -19.09 -7.24
CA SER A 58 -31.70 -19.91 -6.27
C SER A 58 -30.17 -19.74 -6.31
N GLU A 59 -29.62 -19.13 -7.37
CA GLU A 59 -28.18 -18.91 -7.52
C GLU A 59 -27.72 -17.54 -7.01
N SER A 60 -28.62 -16.55 -6.88
CA SER A 60 -28.27 -15.22 -6.36
C SER A 60 -27.82 -15.26 -4.90
N ASP A 61 -28.34 -16.21 -4.13
CA ASP A 61 -28.09 -16.32 -2.68
C ASP A 61 -27.05 -17.39 -2.32
N ARG A 62 -26.46 -18.05 -3.33
CA ARG A 62 -25.46 -19.10 -3.11
C ARG A 62 -24.11 -18.48 -2.77
N VAL A 63 -23.59 -18.86 -1.61
CA VAL A 63 -22.17 -18.68 -1.28
C VAL A 63 -21.40 -19.87 -1.82
N PHE A 64 -20.48 -19.62 -2.75
CA PHE A 64 -19.67 -20.67 -3.33
C PHE A 64 -18.57 -21.12 -2.35
N PRO A 65 -18.34 -22.43 -2.16
CA PRO A 65 -17.26 -22.92 -1.29
C PRO A 65 -15.88 -22.37 -1.68
N GLU A 66 -15.62 -22.22 -2.98
CA GLU A 66 -14.39 -21.64 -3.50
C GLU A 66 -14.21 -20.16 -3.10
N GLN A 67 -15.29 -19.38 -3.06
CA GLN A 67 -15.26 -17.99 -2.60
C GLN A 67 -14.83 -17.89 -1.12
N ILE A 68 -15.31 -18.83 -0.30
CA ILE A 68 -14.94 -18.94 1.12
C ILE A 68 -13.47 -19.35 1.22
N ALA A 69 -13.03 -20.33 0.43
CA ALA A 69 -11.64 -20.81 0.44
C ALA A 69 -10.66 -19.68 0.07
N ILE A 70 -10.97 -18.90 -0.96
CA ILE A 70 -10.19 -17.71 -1.35
C ILE A 70 -10.14 -16.71 -0.19
N SER A 71 -11.28 -16.40 0.43
CA SER A 71 -11.33 -15.43 1.53
C SER A 71 -10.50 -15.89 2.73
N LEU A 72 -10.57 -17.18 3.08
CA LEU A 72 -9.82 -17.79 4.18
C LEU A 72 -8.31 -17.76 3.91
N GLU A 73 -7.88 -18.02 2.67
CA GLU A 73 -6.48 -17.95 2.27
C GLU A 73 -5.91 -16.56 2.61
N TYR A 74 -6.59 -15.48 2.20
CA TYR A 74 -6.13 -14.11 2.45
C TYR A 74 -6.20 -13.69 3.91
N GLU A 75 -7.15 -14.24 4.68
CA GLU A 75 -7.24 -13.98 6.11
C GLU A 75 -6.06 -14.59 6.89
N THR A 76 -5.60 -15.77 6.48
CA THR A 76 -4.47 -16.49 7.10
C THR A 76 -3.10 -15.98 6.69
N ARG A 77 -3.00 -15.18 5.61
CA ARG A 77 -1.74 -14.55 5.18
C ARG A 77 -1.16 -13.65 6.26
N GLU A 78 0.18 -13.57 6.27
CA GLU A 78 0.89 -12.66 7.16
C GLU A 78 0.55 -11.20 6.81
N LYS A 79 0.27 -10.38 7.83
CA LYS A 79 -0.11 -8.98 7.63
C LYS A 79 0.98 -8.22 6.86
N ALA A 80 0.54 -7.37 5.93
CA ALA A 80 1.40 -6.54 5.08
C ALA A 80 2.49 -5.79 5.86
N SER A 81 2.20 -5.31 7.08
CA SER A 81 3.17 -4.64 7.94
C SER A 81 4.33 -5.54 8.36
N HIS A 82 4.07 -6.79 8.74
CA HIS A 82 5.12 -7.73 9.13
C HIS A 82 5.95 -8.16 7.93
N ARG A 83 5.29 -8.41 6.79
CA ARG A 83 5.97 -8.68 5.52
C ARG A 83 6.88 -7.54 5.09
N ALA A 84 6.43 -6.29 5.15
CA ALA A 84 7.24 -5.13 4.80
C ALA A 84 8.50 -5.04 5.68
N VAL A 85 8.38 -5.28 6.98
CA VAL A 85 9.52 -5.34 7.90
C VAL A 85 10.48 -6.46 7.53
N ALA A 86 9.96 -7.66 7.23
CA ALA A 86 10.79 -8.78 6.80
C ALA A 86 11.50 -8.49 5.47
N GLU A 87 10.79 -7.96 4.47
CA GLU A 87 11.36 -7.57 3.17
C GLU A 87 12.46 -6.49 3.32
N PHE A 88 12.33 -5.60 4.31
CA PHE A 88 13.36 -4.61 4.62
C PHE A 88 14.62 -5.26 5.20
N PHE A 89 14.47 -6.16 6.18
CA PHE A 89 15.60 -6.89 6.77
C PHE A 89 16.28 -7.84 5.79
N ASP A 90 15.52 -8.38 4.83
CA ASP A 90 16.04 -9.19 3.72
C ASP A 90 16.72 -8.34 2.62
N HIS A 91 16.79 -7.01 2.79
CA HIS A 91 17.34 -6.07 1.79
C HIS A 91 16.69 -6.17 0.41
N LYS A 92 15.41 -6.55 0.33
CA LYS A 92 14.67 -6.65 -0.95
C LYS A 92 14.29 -5.29 -1.53
N TYR A 93 14.27 -4.27 -0.69
CA TYR A 93 14.06 -2.89 -1.09
C TYR A 93 14.84 -1.94 -0.18
N ASP A 94 15.12 -0.76 -0.69
CA ASP A 94 15.69 0.35 0.06
C ASP A 94 14.98 1.65 -0.31
N TYR A 95 15.22 2.72 0.44
CA TYR A 95 14.67 4.05 0.14
C TYR A 95 15.77 5.08 -0.08
N ILE A 96 15.47 6.06 -0.92
CA ILE A 96 16.34 7.20 -1.19
C ILE A 96 15.53 8.45 -0.87
N LEU A 97 16.17 9.41 -0.21
CA LEU A 97 15.58 10.73 0.02
C LEU A 97 15.63 11.53 -1.28
N GLU A 98 14.48 11.97 -1.77
CA GLU A 98 14.43 12.99 -2.80
C GLU A 98 15.05 14.27 -2.22
N LYS A 99 16.09 14.81 -2.87
CA LYS A 99 16.60 16.13 -2.53
C LYS A 99 15.43 17.11 -2.66
N ALA A 100 15.20 17.90 -1.61
CA ALA A 100 14.18 18.92 -1.61
C ALA A 100 14.34 19.78 -2.89
N ALA A 101 13.34 19.74 -3.76
CA ALA A 101 13.28 20.63 -4.90
C ALA A 101 13.35 22.06 -4.34
N GLU A 102 14.36 22.83 -4.76
CA GLU A 102 14.48 24.23 -4.37
C GLU A 102 13.14 24.93 -4.66
N PRO A 103 12.62 25.73 -3.72
CA PRO A 103 11.36 26.42 -3.94
C PRO A 103 11.51 27.29 -5.18
N LYS A 104 10.77 26.92 -6.23
CA LYS A 104 10.76 27.63 -7.51
C LYS A 104 10.37 29.08 -7.19
N ALA A 105 11.35 29.98 -7.25
CA ALA A 105 11.14 31.40 -6.97
C ALA A 105 9.92 31.86 -7.77
N ALA A 106 8.88 32.28 -7.04
CA ALA A 106 7.72 32.91 -7.65
C ALA A 106 8.28 34.09 -8.46
N LYS A 107 8.16 34.02 -9.79
CA LYS A 107 8.41 35.19 -10.63
C LYS A 107 7.41 36.23 -10.16
N ALA A 108 7.88 37.22 -9.40
CA ALA A 108 7.16 38.45 -9.17
C ALA A 108 6.83 38.99 -10.57
N GLY A 109 5.54 39.01 -10.90
CA GLY A 109 5.07 39.73 -12.07
C GLY A 109 5.52 41.17 -11.88
N THR A 110 6.40 41.62 -12.76
CA THR A 110 6.72 43.04 -12.89
C THR A 110 5.43 43.75 -13.26
N ASP A 111 5.04 44.69 -12.41
CA ASP A 111 3.93 45.60 -12.58
C ASP A 111 4.08 46.36 -13.91
N ASP A 112 3.32 45.98 -14.94
CA ASP A 112 3.06 46.80 -16.11
C ASP A 112 1.73 47.56 -15.88
N GLU A 113 1.76 48.52 -14.96
CA GLU A 113 0.78 49.61 -14.86
C GLU A 113 1.59 50.92 -14.77
N ALA A 114 2.18 51.32 -15.90
CA ALA A 114 2.73 52.65 -16.07
C ALA A 114 1.65 53.54 -16.72
N ASP A 115 0.87 54.19 -15.86
CA ASP A 115 0.10 55.38 -16.20
C ASP A 115 1.04 56.52 -16.69
N GLY A 116 0.66 57.18 -17.79
CA GLY A 116 1.02 58.58 -18.07
C GLY A 116 1.89 58.85 -19.31
N ASN A 117 1.26 59.22 -20.44
CA ASN A 117 1.09 60.61 -20.93
C ASN A 117 0.40 60.61 -22.31
#